data_AF-A0A8T5IIV7-F1
#
_entry.id   AF-A0A8T5IIV7-F1
#
_cell.length_a   1.000
_cell.length_b   1.000
_cell.length_c   1.000
_cell.angle_alpha   90.00
_cell.angle_beta   90.00
_cell.angle_gamma   90.00
#
_symmetry.space_group_name_H-M   'P 1'
#
loop_
_entity.id
_entity.type
_entity.pdbx_description
1 polymer ?
#
loop_
_entity_poly.entity_id
_entity_poly.type
_entity_poly.pdbx_seq_one_letter_code
_entity_poly.pdbx_strand_id
1 'polypeptide(L)'
;MEYKPEYAEGQILVRFLEAQQMVFACSFGKGLGYELSEEGYPDYAFLFLTKPGNEDKAIEEFKAEADFVDGAYRRDLKREKRESDLEKLGREIQGLRNNIEIPKEEYCMKLRGIEKVAREIREEVSE
;
A
#
# COMPACT_ATOMS: atom_id res chain seq x y z
N MET A 1 -6.50 -1.19 21.21
CA MET A 1 -6.36 0.26 20.97
C MET A 1 -6.93 0.57 19.60
N GLU A 2 -7.34 1.81 19.36
CA GLU A 2 -7.69 2.28 18.02
C GLU A 2 -6.42 2.46 17.20
N TYR A 3 -6.46 2.07 15.93
CA TYR A 3 -5.35 2.22 15.00
C TYR A 3 -5.01 3.70 14.77
N LYS A 4 -3.73 4.05 14.88
CA LYS A 4 -3.23 5.40 14.56
C LYS A 4 -2.45 5.38 13.23
N PRO A 5 -2.95 6.05 12.18
CA PRO A 5 -2.28 6.11 10.89
C PRO A 5 -1.02 7.00 10.95
N GLU A 6 -0.08 6.73 10.05
CA GLU A 6 1.10 7.57 9.81
C GLU A 6 1.05 8.10 8.38
N TYR A 7 0.56 9.33 8.20
CA TYR A 7 0.36 9.88 6.87
C TYR A 7 1.63 10.50 6.30
N ALA A 8 1.96 10.16 5.05
CA ALA A 8 3.04 10.83 4.32
C ALA A 8 2.64 12.27 3.99
N GLU A 9 3.51 13.22 4.34
CA GLU A 9 3.33 14.62 3.95
C GLU A 9 3.66 14.83 2.46
N GLY A 10 2.87 15.69 1.81
CA GLY A 10 3.06 16.03 0.41
C GLY A 10 2.70 14.92 -0.57
N GLN A 11 1.98 13.88 -0.15
CA GLN A 11 1.63 12.75 -1.00
C GLN A 11 0.19 12.27 -0.74
N ILE A 12 -0.51 11.95 -1.83
CA ILE A 12 -1.82 11.28 -1.78
C ILE A 12 -1.81 10.03 -2.66
N LEU A 13 -2.63 9.06 -2.27
CA LEU A 13 -2.87 7.84 -3.03
C LEU A 13 -4.21 7.98 -3.76
N VAL A 14 -4.17 7.87 -5.08
CA VAL A 14 -5.37 7.95 -5.93
C VAL A 14 -5.54 6.64 -6.68
N ARG A 15 -6.73 6.05 -6.58
CA ARG A 15 -7.12 4.84 -7.29
C ARG A 15 -8.11 5.19 -8.39
N PHE A 16 -7.87 4.66 -9.58
CA PHE A 16 -8.77 4.85 -10.73
C PHE A 16 -9.73 3.66 -10.86
N LEU A 17 -10.91 3.91 -11.44
CA LEU A 17 -11.98 2.91 -11.62
C LEU A 17 -11.59 1.76 -12.54
N GLU A 18 -10.72 2.04 -13.51
CA GLU A 18 -10.23 1.06 -14.48
C GLU A 18 -8.71 0.97 -14.45
N ALA A 19 -8.20 -0.04 -15.17
CA ALA A 19 -6.80 -0.25 -15.42
C ALA A 19 -6.18 0.88 -16.26
N GLN A 20 -6.02 2.06 -15.66
CA GLN A 20 -5.46 3.21 -16.33
C GLN A 20 -3.96 3.05 -16.49
N GLN A 21 -3.47 3.38 -17.67
CA GLN A 21 -2.03 3.40 -17.92
C GLN A 21 -1.39 4.57 -17.17
N MET A 22 -0.13 4.41 -16.77
CA MET A 22 0.66 5.47 -16.12
C MET A 22 0.65 6.79 -16.89
N VAL A 23 0.61 6.73 -18.23
CA VAL A 23 0.52 7.91 -19.10
C VAL A 23 -0.76 8.69 -18.86
N PHE A 24 -1.90 8.00 -18.72
CA PHE A 24 -3.17 8.62 -18.39
C PHE A 24 -3.13 9.28 -17.02
N ALA A 25 -2.70 8.54 -15.98
CA ALA A 25 -2.61 9.07 -14.62
C ALA A 25 -1.72 10.32 -14.55
N CYS A 26 -0.59 10.31 -15.26
CA CYS A 26 0.30 11.46 -15.36
C CYS A 26 -0.38 12.69 -16.01
N SER A 27 -1.02 12.50 -17.16
CA SER A 27 -1.73 13.57 -17.87
C SER A 27 -2.93 14.10 -17.07
N PHE A 28 -3.67 13.21 -16.43
CA PHE A 28 -4.81 13.53 -15.59
C PHE A 28 -4.39 14.39 -14.39
N GLY A 29 -3.38 13.93 -13.62
CA GLY A 29 -2.86 14.69 -12.50
C GLY A 29 -2.34 16.06 -12.91
N LYS A 30 -1.61 16.15 -14.04
CA LYS A 30 -1.15 17.43 -14.58
C LYS A 30 -2.29 18.39 -14.92
N GLY A 31 -3.41 17.86 -15.42
CA GLY A 31 -4.63 18.65 -15.66
C GLY A 31 -5.20 19.28 -14.40
N LEU A 32 -5.05 18.60 -13.26
CA LEU A 32 -5.42 19.08 -11.92
C LEU A 32 -4.31 19.87 -11.21
N GLY A 33 -3.11 19.98 -11.81
CA GLY A 33 -1.97 20.68 -11.22
C GLY A 33 -1.11 19.84 -10.27
N TYR A 34 -1.22 18.51 -10.32
CA TYR A 34 -0.43 17.57 -9.53
C TYR A 34 0.56 16.79 -10.39
N GLU A 35 1.70 16.46 -9.79
CA GLU A 35 2.71 15.61 -10.43
C GLU A 35 2.58 14.18 -9.93
N LEU A 36 2.81 13.22 -10.83
CA LEU A 36 2.86 11.82 -10.47
C LEU A 36 4.23 11.50 -9.84
N SER A 37 4.23 10.79 -8.72
CA SER A 37 5.45 10.27 -8.12
C SER A 37 6.12 9.24 -9.03
N GLU A 38 7.45 9.15 -8.97
CA GLU A 38 8.20 8.06 -9.61
C GLU A 38 8.04 6.72 -8.86
N GLU A 39 7.53 6.77 -7.63
CA GLU A 39 7.24 5.59 -6.84
C GLU A 39 6.02 4.83 -7.40
N GLY A 40 6.26 3.59 -7.83
CA GLY A 40 5.21 2.71 -8.32
C GLY A 40 4.36 2.14 -7.18
N TYR A 41 3.06 2.04 -7.41
CA TYR A 41 2.10 1.46 -6.47
C TYR A 41 1.31 0.32 -7.17
N PRO A 42 0.94 -0.75 -6.45
CA PRO A 42 0.13 -1.83 -7.02
C PRO A 42 -1.31 -1.38 -7.39
N ASP A 43 -1.98 -2.20 -8.21
CA ASP A 43 -3.44 -2.21 -8.41
C ASP A 43 -4.12 -0.87 -8.76
N TYR A 44 -3.70 -0.27 -9.88
CA TYR A 44 -4.30 0.94 -10.48
C TYR A 44 -4.36 2.15 -9.55
N ALA A 45 -3.57 2.10 -8.48
CA ALA A 45 -3.34 3.21 -7.60
C ALA A 45 -2.03 3.91 -7.98
N PHE A 46 -2.03 5.23 -7.80
CA PHE A 46 -0.97 6.11 -8.21
C PHE A 46 -0.73 7.14 -7.12
N LEU A 47 0.53 7.42 -6.85
CA LEU A 47 0.93 8.43 -5.87
C LEU A 47 1.06 9.77 -6.56
N PHE A 48 0.31 10.76 -6.09
CA PHE A 48 0.42 12.14 -6.56
C PHE A 48 1.09 13.02 -5.52
N LEU A 49 2.00 13.86 -5.99
CA LEU A 49 2.73 14.83 -5.17
C LEU A 49 1.86 16.07 -4.95
N THR A 50 1.78 16.49 -3.70
CA THR A 50 1.06 17.68 -3.27
C THR A 50 2.01 18.60 -2.51
N LYS A 51 1.58 19.85 -2.27
CA LYS A 51 2.28 20.69 -1.28
C LYS A 51 1.96 20.15 0.12
N PRO A 52 2.95 20.03 1.03
CA PRO A 52 2.69 19.62 2.40
C PRO A 52 1.57 20.45 3.05
N GLY A 53 0.58 19.78 3.62
CA GLY A 53 -0.60 20.39 4.23
C GLY A 53 -1.78 20.64 3.29
N ASN A 54 -1.64 20.36 1.98
CA ASN A 54 -2.72 20.48 0.99
C ASN A 54 -3.31 19.13 0.57
N GLU A 55 -3.00 18.03 1.26
CA GLU A 55 -3.40 16.67 0.89
C GLU A 55 -4.93 16.55 0.84
N ASP A 56 -5.66 17.12 1.81
CA ASP A 56 -7.12 17.04 1.85
C ASP A 56 -7.76 17.81 0.69
N LYS A 57 -7.18 18.96 0.31
CA LYS A 57 -7.64 19.72 -0.86
C LYS A 57 -7.46 18.92 -2.15
N ALA A 58 -6.29 18.29 -2.29
CA ALA A 58 -6.00 17.43 -3.43
C ALA A 58 -6.97 16.24 -3.48
N ILE A 59 -7.21 15.57 -2.35
CA ILE A 59 -8.17 14.47 -2.24
C ILE A 59 -9.56 14.90 -2.74
N GLU A 60 -10.06 16.06 -2.32
CA GLU A 60 -11.38 16.54 -2.76
C GLU A 60 -11.41 16.89 -4.26
N GLU A 61 -10.32 17.44 -4.82
CA GLU A 61 -10.21 17.70 -6.27
C GLU A 61 -10.22 16.40 -7.09
N PHE A 62 -9.49 15.36 -6.64
CA PHE A 62 -9.53 14.05 -7.30
C PHE A 62 -10.89 13.36 -7.16
N LYS A 63 -11.54 13.43 -5.99
CA LYS A 63 -12.88 12.87 -5.80
C LYS A 63 -13.96 13.56 -6.62
N ALA A 64 -13.78 14.83 -6.97
CA ALA A 64 -14.70 15.55 -7.84
C ALA A 64 -14.76 14.92 -9.25
N GLU A 65 -13.68 14.25 -9.67
CA GLU A 65 -13.56 13.54 -10.94
C GLU A 65 -14.00 12.06 -10.82
N ALA A 66 -15.17 11.84 -10.22
CA ALA A 66 -15.71 10.52 -9.87
C ALA A 66 -15.96 9.59 -11.07
N ASP A 67 -16.00 10.13 -12.30
CA ASP A 67 -16.10 9.34 -13.54
C ASP A 67 -14.82 8.56 -13.85
N PHE A 68 -13.69 8.96 -13.25
CA PHE A 68 -12.38 8.33 -13.47
C PHE A 68 -11.77 7.78 -12.18
N VAL A 69 -12.04 8.43 -11.06
CA VAL A 69 -11.42 8.14 -9.76
C VAL A 69 -12.33 7.26 -8.90
N ASP A 70 -11.84 6.08 -8.53
CA ASP A 70 -12.49 5.16 -7.57
C ASP A 70 -12.35 5.69 -6.14
N GLY A 71 -11.20 6.31 -5.84
CA GLY A 71 -11.00 6.97 -4.56
C GLY A 71 -9.68 7.71 -4.45
N ALA A 72 -9.62 8.65 -3.52
CA ALA A 72 -8.41 9.38 -3.16
C ALA A 72 -8.26 9.41 -1.64
N TYR A 73 -7.05 9.13 -1.17
CA TYR A 73 -6.75 8.88 0.24
C TYR A 73 -5.43 9.53 0.63
N ARG A 74 -5.29 9.87 1.92
CA ARG A 74 -3.97 10.14 2.49
C ARG A 74 -3.15 8.85 2.45
N ARG A 75 -1.88 8.97 2.06
CA ARG A 75 -0.94 7.85 2.00
C ARG A 75 -0.56 7.43 3.41
N ASP A 76 -0.90 6.21 3.83
CA ASP A 76 -0.67 5.71 5.19
C ASP A 76 0.51 4.73 5.22
N LEU A 77 1.66 5.23 5.66
CA LEU A 77 2.93 4.51 5.66
C LEU A 77 2.93 3.31 6.59
N LYS A 78 2.24 3.42 7.74
CA LYS A 78 2.12 2.32 8.71
C LYS A 78 1.31 1.18 8.13
N ARG A 79 0.23 1.50 7.41
CA ARG A 79 -0.58 0.51 6.70
C ARG A 79 0.19 -0.14 5.55
N GLU A 80 0.91 0.63 4.75
CA GLU A 80 1.71 0.14 3.63
C GLU A 80 2.81 -0.84 4.07
N LYS A 81 3.56 -0.48 5.13
CA LYS A 81 4.57 -1.36 5.71
C LYS A 81 3.95 -2.69 6.13
N ARG A 82 2.80 -2.63 6.82
CA ARG A 82 2.08 -3.82 7.24
C ARG A 82 1.64 -4.69 6.07
N GLU A 83 1.07 -4.11 5.02
CA GLU A 83 0.64 -4.85 3.82
C GLU A 83 1.86 -5.52 3.15
N SER A 84 2.97 -4.80 3.02
CA SER A 84 4.24 -5.35 2.50
C SER A 84 4.75 -6.54 3.34
N ASP A 85 4.72 -6.42 4.67
CA ASP A 85 5.21 -7.47 5.55
C ASP A 85 4.28 -8.70 5.54
N LEU A 86 2.96 -8.50 5.42
CA LEU A 86 2.00 -9.58 5.22
C LEU A 86 2.19 -10.29 3.87
N GLU A 87 2.48 -9.55 2.79
CA GLU A 87 2.78 -10.16 1.50
C GLU A 87 4.05 -11.01 1.54
N LYS A 88 5.13 -10.52 2.17
CA LYS A 88 6.37 -11.30 2.35
C LYS A 88 6.07 -12.58 3.12
N LEU A 89 5.31 -12.48 4.20
CA LEU A 89 4.91 -13.63 5.00
C LEU A 89 4.08 -14.64 4.19
N GLY A 90 3.14 -14.16 3.37
CA GLY A 90 2.36 -15.00 2.46
C GLY A 90 3.23 -15.77 1.47
N ARG A 91 4.25 -15.11 0.90
CA ARG A 91 5.24 -15.76 0.00
C ARG A 91 6.07 -16.81 0.73
N GLU A 92 6.49 -16.55 1.98
CA GLU A 92 7.22 -17.52 2.80
C GLU A 92 6.38 -18.75 3.11
N ILE A 93 5.11 -18.57 3.50
CA ILE A 93 4.16 -19.67 3.74
C ILE A 93 3.97 -20.49 2.47
N GLN A 94 3.78 -19.84 1.32
CA GLN A 94 3.61 -20.51 0.04
C GLN A 94 4.87 -21.28 -0.36
N GLY A 95 6.06 -20.70 -0.16
CA GLY A 95 7.34 -21.38 -0.40
C GLY A 95 7.52 -22.60 0.50
N LEU A 96 7.17 -22.49 1.78
CA LEU A 96 7.22 -23.60 2.72
C LEU A 96 6.24 -24.72 2.35
N ARG A 97 5.02 -24.37 1.94
CA ARG A 97 3.99 -25.33 1.50
C ARG A 97 4.39 -26.08 0.23
N ASN A 98 5.06 -25.40 -0.71
CA ASN A 98 5.44 -25.98 -1.99
C ASN A 98 6.70 -26.85 -1.93
N ASN A 99 7.42 -26.83 -0.81
CA ASN A 99 8.69 -27.52 -0.68
C ASN A 99 8.52 -28.82 0.14
N ILE A 100 8.16 -29.87 -0.60
CA ILE A 100 7.74 -31.19 -0.07
C ILE A 100 8.93 -31.99 0.50
N GLU A 101 10.17 -31.59 0.19
CA GLU A 101 11.40 -32.30 0.58
C GLU A 101 12.03 -31.78 1.89
N ILE A 102 11.45 -30.75 2.52
CA ILE A 102 12.02 -30.19 3.75
C ILE A 102 11.83 -31.19 4.92
N PRO A 103 12.90 -31.53 5.68
CA PRO A 103 12.79 -32.33 6.89
C PRO A 103 11.80 -31.72 7.90
N LYS A 104 11.07 -32.56 8.62
CA LYS A 104 10.02 -32.11 9.56
C LYS A 104 10.55 -31.10 10.59
N GLU A 105 11.74 -31.32 11.11
CA GLU A 105 12.38 -30.43 12.09
C GLU A 105 12.63 -29.04 11.50
N GLU A 106 13.14 -28.99 10.28
CA GLU A 106 13.40 -27.73 9.56
C GLU A 106 12.07 -27.04 9.18
N TYR A 107 11.06 -27.80 8.76
CA TYR A 107 9.72 -27.28 8.50
C TYR A 107 9.12 -26.62 9.74
N CYS A 108 9.17 -27.31 10.90
CA CYS A 108 8.68 -26.78 12.16
C CYS A 108 9.45 -25.53 12.62
N MET A 109 10.76 -25.47 12.42
CA MET A 109 11.55 -24.27 12.74
C MET A 109 11.15 -23.09 11.87
N LYS A 110 11.00 -23.27 10.55
CA LYS A 110 10.56 -22.22 9.63
C LYS A 110 9.15 -21.73 9.98
N LEU A 111 8.22 -22.65 10.28
CA LEU A 111 6.86 -22.29 10.68
C LEU A 111 6.84 -21.44 11.96
N ARG A 112 7.66 -21.75 12.97
CA ARG A 112 7.78 -20.93 14.18
C ARG A 112 8.34 -19.53 13.90
N GLY A 113 9.25 -19.41 12.93
CA GLY A 113 9.75 -18.11 12.46
C GLY A 113 8.63 -17.26 11.87
N ILE A 114 7.83 -17.86 10.98
CA ILE A 114 6.64 -17.23 10.37
C ILE A 114 5.64 -16.81 11.46
N GLU A 115 5.33 -17.68 12.43
CA GLU A 115 4.42 -17.36 13.54
C GLU A 115 4.91 -16.18 14.40
N LYS A 116 6.23 -16.07 14.60
CA LYS A 116 6.83 -14.96 15.33
C LYS A 116 6.63 -13.65 14.59
N VAL A 117 6.96 -13.61 13.31
CA VAL A 117 6.78 -12.41 12.47
C VAL A 117 5.29 -12.02 12.37
N ALA A 118 4.39 -12.99 12.22
CA ALA A 118 2.94 -12.75 12.22
C ALA A 118 2.45 -12.06 13.50
N ARG A 119 3.04 -12.42 14.64
CA ARG A 119 2.71 -11.83 15.95
C ARG A 119 3.23 -10.39 16.05
N GLU A 120 4.46 -10.15 15.62
CA GLU A 120 5.06 -8.80 15.59
C GLU A 120 4.22 -7.84 14.74
N ILE A 121 3.83 -8.25 13.53
CA ILE A 121 2.94 -7.47 12.65
C ILE A 121 1.60 -7.15 13.32
N ARG A 122 1.05 -8.08 14.11
CA ARG A 122 -0.22 -7.88 14.83
C ARG A 122 -0.05 -6.90 16.00
N GLU A 123 1.08 -6.95 16.69
CA GLU A 123 1.38 -6.10 17.84
C GLU A 123 1.66 -4.65 17.41
N GLU A 124 2.33 -4.41 16.27
CA GLU A 124 2.54 -3.06 15.70
C GLU A 124 1.21 -2.30 15.43
N VAL A 125 0.09 -3.00 15.27
CA VAL A 125 -1.25 -2.42 15.05
C VAL A 125 -1.95 -2.08 16.36
N SER A 126 -1.50 -2.67 17.47
CA SER A 126 -2.08 -2.49 18.80
C SER A 126 -1.44 -1.33 19.58
N GLU A 127 -0.32 -0.79 19.07
CA GLU A 127 0.41 0.41 19.55
C GLU A 127 0.13 1.62 18.65
#